data_AF-A0A929YD92-F1
#
_entry.id   AF-A0A929YD92-F1
#
_cell.length_a   1.000
_cell.length_b   1.000
_cell.length_c   1.000
_cell.angle_alpha   90.00
_cell.angle_beta   90.00
_cell.angle_gamma   90.00
#
_symmetry.space_group_name_H-M   'P 1'
#
loop_
_entity.id
_entity.type
_entity.pdbx_description
1 polymer ?
#
loop_
_entity_poly.entity_id
_entity_poly.type
_entity_poly.pdbx_seq_one_letter_code
_entity_poly.pdbx_strand_id
1 'polypeptide(L)'
;MGGAGGQECMKVKLDETNTSVIACEMIEDEVKEAMKRSGVRYPVQWVERGYHNIPEKLHAILQERIARAEAAFLEKAQKCAGAGQSSAAKDRSYILLAFGLCGKSVAGLSSSGANLVIPRFDDCINLMLCPKIREKRAYMKAGVSYLTGGWTRDSGSALHLYEECIAKYGERRGRRAFHLLFDAYTTAALIDNGCYDKEPVERYAREMATLLGLEVREVPGGIHVLTKLFSGDFDEDILVYLPGEPIREEDFAFRGEKEGTFISEGEGSLKTTG
;
A
#
# COMPACT_ATOMS: atom_id res chain seq x y z
N MET A 1 6.44 -29.35 4.38
CA MET A 1 5.23 -29.40 5.22
C MET A 1 5.51 -28.58 6.47
N GLY A 2 5.19 -27.29 6.43
CA GLY A 2 5.13 -26.40 7.59
C GLY A 2 3.81 -25.67 7.45
N GLY A 3 2.87 -25.95 8.33
CA GLY A 3 1.50 -25.43 8.23
C GLY A 3 1.49 -23.91 8.33
N ALA A 4 0.60 -23.28 7.57
CA ALA A 4 0.18 -21.92 7.81
C ALA A 4 -0.45 -21.87 9.22
N GLY A 5 0.36 -21.54 10.22
CA GLY A 5 -0.15 -21.17 11.53
C GLY A 5 -1.00 -19.93 11.34
N GLY A 6 -2.29 -20.02 11.62
CA GLY A 6 -3.12 -18.84 11.75
C GLY A 6 -2.48 -17.94 12.81
N GLN A 7 -2.08 -16.73 12.42
CA GLN A 7 -1.50 -15.77 13.34
C GLN A 7 -2.62 -15.39 14.33
N GLU A 8 -2.44 -15.69 15.62
CA GLU A 8 -3.38 -15.25 16.65
C GLU A 8 -3.45 -13.72 16.66
N CYS A 9 -4.66 -13.19 16.88
CA CYS A 9 -4.86 -11.74 17.01
C CYS A 9 -4.01 -11.21 18.17
N MET A 10 -3.11 -10.27 17.86
CA MET A 10 -2.14 -9.70 18.79
C MET A 10 -2.41 -8.21 18.96
N LYS A 11 -2.66 -7.81 20.20
CA LYS A 11 -2.75 -6.40 20.57
C LYS A 11 -1.40 -5.88 21.06
N VAL A 12 -0.79 -4.99 20.28
CA VAL A 12 0.51 -4.39 20.55
C VAL A 12 0.33 -2.97 21.09
N LYS A 13 1.07 -2.65 22.15
CA LYS A 13 1.12 -1.28 22.66
C LYS A 13 2.14 -0.46 21.86
N LEU A 14 1.63 0.44 21.03
CA LEU A 14 2.39 1.35 20.19
C LEU A 14 2.27 2.79 20.72
N ASP A 15 3.39 3.51 20.78
CA ASP A 15 3.44 4.93 21.14
C ASP A 15 4.53 5.69 20.35
N GLU A 16 4.57 7.01 20.54
CA GLU A 16 5.46 7.93 19.82
C GLU A 16 6.96 7.72 20.15
N THR A 17 7.25 7.02 21.25
CA THR A 17 8.61 6.76 21.72
C THR A 17 9.19 5.50 21.08
N ASN A 18 8.34 4.52 20.77
CA ASN A 18 8.76 3.22 20.28
C ASN A 18 8.31 2.89 18.84
N THR A 19 7.58 3.79 18.18
CA THR A 19 7.02 3.53 16.85
C THR A 19 7.52 4.56 15.83
N SER A 20 7.82 4.09 14.61
CA SER A 20 8.03 4.94 13.43
C SER A 20 7.24 4.37 12.27
N VAL A 21 6.67 5.25 11.43
CA VAL A 21 5.95 4.86 10.22
C VAL A 21 6.80 5.20 9.01
N ILE A 22 6.87 4.31 8.04
CA ILE A 22 7.36 4.60 6.70
C ILE A 22 6.16 4.44 5.77
N ALA A 23 5.85 5.45 4.97
CA ALA A 23 4.64 5.48 4.14
C ALA A 23 4.93 6.09 2.78
N CYS A 24 4.25 5.61 1.73
CA CYS A 24 4.29 6.23 0.42
C CYS A 24 3.37 7.46 0.38
N GLU A 25 3.85 8.56 -0.21
CA GLU A 25 3.04 9.75 -0.44
C GLU A 25 1.80 9.47 -1.32
N MET A 26 1.83 8.40 -2.14
CA MET A 26 0.67 7.96 -2.92
C MET A 26 -0.57 7.70 -2.08
N ILE A 27 -0.42 7.28 -0.82
CA ILE A 27 -1.53 7.01 0.11
C ILE A 27 -1.54 7.96 1.31
N GLU A 28 -1.00 9.17 1.14
CA GLU A 28 -0.86 10.14 2.22
C GLU A 28 -2.20 10.51 2.89
N ASP A 29 -3.25 10.67 2.08
CA ASP A 29 -4.59 11.03 2.56
C ASP A 29 -5.15 9.91 3.46
N GLU A 30 -5.00 8.66 3.02
CA GLU A 30 -5.43 7.45 3.71
C GLU A 30 -4.65 7.20 4.99
N VAL A 31 -3.33 7.39 4.96
CA VAL A 31 -2.45 7.24 6.13
C VAL A 31 -2.82 8.27 7.20
N LYS A 32 -2.96 9.54 6.82
CA LYS A 32 -3.31 10.62 7.76
C LYS A 32 -4.68 10.38 8.40
N GLU A 33 -5.69 10.02 7.60
CA GLU A 33 -7.01 9.75 8.12
C GLU A 33 -7.04 8.51 9.02
N ALA A 34 -6.30 7.44 8.67
CA ALA A 34 -6.21 6.25 9.52
C ALA A 34 -5.51 6.56 10.85
N MET A 35 -4.39 7.30 10.85
CA MET A 35 -3.72 7.72 12.09
C MET A 35 -4.63 8.59 12.97
N LYS A 36 -5.38 9.51 12.35
CA LYS A 36 -6.36 10.35 13.04
C LYS A 36 -7.47 9.51 13.68
N ARG A 37 -8.03 8.52 12.98
CA ARG A 37 -9.05 7.61 13.51
C ARG A 37 -8.52 6.72 14.63
N SER A 38 -7.26 6.31 14.55
CA SER A 38 -6.59 5.54 15.61
C SER A 38 -6.16 6.42 16.80
N GLY A 39 -6.23 7.76 16.69
CA GLY A 39 -5.85 8.67 17.76
C GLY A 39 -4.34 8.73 18.02
N VAL A 40 -3.51 8.47 17.00
CA VAL A 40 -2.05 8.33 17.12
C VAL A 40 -1.28 9.44 16.39
N ARG A 41 -0.02 9.67 16.80
CA ARG A 41 0.86 10.71 16.24
C ARG A 41 2.30 10.22 16.08
N TYR A 42 2.47 9.04 15.50
CA TYR A 42 3.79 8.48 15.26
C TYR A 42 4.60 9.31 14.24
N PRO A 43 5.93 9.37 14.37
CA PRO A 43 6.78 10.01 13.37
C PRO A 43 6.71 9.24 12.04
N VAL A 44 6.35 9.96 10.97
CA VAL A 44 6.20 9.40 9.62
C VAL A 44 7.38 9.83 8.74
N GLN A 45 8.00 8.84 8.09
CA GLN A 45 8.97 9.04 7.02
C GLN A 45 8.27 8.82 5.67
N TRP A 46 8.04 9.91 4.94
CA TRP A 46 7.42 9.84 3.62
C TRP A 46 8.44 9.40 2.55
N VAL A 47 7.99 8.49 1.71
CA VAL A 47 8.65 8.06 0.48
C VAL A 47 7.93 8.69 -0.70
N GLU A 48 8.69 9.42 -1.52
CA GLU A 48 8.15 10.20 -2.63
C GLU A 48 7.38 9.31 -3.62
N ARG A 49 6.44 9.93 -4.34
CA ARG A 49 5.64 9.27 -5.37
C ARG A 49 6.52 8.77 -6.53
N GLY A 50 6.01 7.81 -7.29
CA GLY A 50 6.66 7.32 -8.52
C GLY A 50 7.76 6.25 -8.36
N TYR A 51 8.29 6.00 -7.15
CA TYR A 51 9.32 4.97 -6.96
C TYR A 51 8.85 3.53 -7.24
N HIS A 52 7.53 3.27 -7.27
CA HIS A 52 6.96 1.97 -7.65
C HIS A 52 7.31 1.54 -9.08
N ASN A 53 7.72 2.47 -9.95
CA ASN A 53 8.13 2.16 -11.32
C ASN A 53 9.57 1.62 -11.41
N ILE A 54 10.32 1.66 -10.30
CA ILE A 54 11.72 1.21 -10.23
C ILE A 54 11.92 0.40 -8.93
N PRO A 55 11.52 -0.89 -8.91
CA PRO A 55 11.42 -1.69 -7.69
C PRO A 55 12.70 -1.76 -6.87
N GLU A 56 13.86 -1.86 -7.52
CA GLU A 56 15.18 -1.93 -6.88
C GLU A 56 15.52 -0.61 -6.17
N LYS A 57 15.13 0.52 -6.77
CA LYS A 57 15.31 1.85 -6.16
C LYS A 57 14.39 2.03 -4.96
N LEU A 58 13.12 1.60 -5.08
CA LEU A 58 12.20 1.62 -3.94
C LEU A 58 12.72 0.74 -2.80
N HIS A 59 13.22 -0.46 -3.09
CA HIS A 59 13.82 -1.35 -2.09
C HIS A 59 14.97 -0.67 -1.34
N ALA A 60 15.93 -0.08 -2.07
CA ALA A 60 17.06 0.62 -1.47
C ALA A 60 16.62 1.79 -0.56
N ILE A 61 15.66 2.59 -1.02
CA ILE A 61 15.10 3.70 -0.23
C ILE A 61 14.43 3.18 1.05
N LEU A 62 13.61 2.14 0.95
CA LEU A 62 12.94 1.57 2.13
C LEU A 62 13.94 1.03 3.15
N GLN A 63 14.99 0.33 2.71
CA GLN A 63 16.05 -0.16 3.58
C GLN A 63 16.80 0.99 4.27
N GLU A 64 17.07 2.09 3.56
CA GLU A 64 17.67 3.30 4.13
C GLU A 64 16.75 3.92 5.21
N ARG A 65 15.44 4.02 4.94
CA ARG A 65 14.46 4.57 5.89
C ARG A 65 14.27 3.68 7.12
N ILE A 66 14.38 2.37 6.97
CA ILE A 66 14.42 1.41 8.08
C ILE A 66 15.66 1.68 8.95
N ALA A 67 16.85 1.73 8.35
CA ALA A 67 18.11 2.01 9.07
C ALA A 67 18.06 3.36 9.80
N ARG A 68 17.44 4.38 9.18
CA ARG A 68 17.23 5.69 9.81
C ARG A 68 16.29 5.62 11.01
N ALA A 69 15.21 4.85 10.94
CA ALA A 69 14.30 4.64 12.08
C ALA A 69 15.04 3.96 13.24
N GLU A 70 15.83 2.92 12.96
CA GLU A 70 16.65 2.22 13.96
C GLU A 70 17.62 3.17 14.67
N ALA A 71 18.35 3.98 13.91
CA ALA A 71 19.28 4.96 14.46
C ALA A 71 18.56 5.94 15.39
N ALA A 72 17.36 6.39 15.01
CA ALA A 72 16.55 7.29 15.84
C ALA A 72 16.07 6.62 17.15
N PHE A 73 15.73 5.33 17.12
CA PHE A 73 15.40 4.59 18.35
C PHE A 73 16.61 4.45 19.27
N LEU A 74 17.79 4.14 18.72
CA LEU A 74 19.03 4.03 19.49
C LEU A 74 19.43 5.36 20.13
N GLU A 75 19.35 6.46 19.39
CA GLU A 75 19.66 7.80 19.90
C GLU A 75 18.73 8.20 21.05
N LYS A 76 17.42 7.94 20.92
CA LYS A 76 16.45 8.15 22.00
C LYS A 76 16.78 7.29 23.23
N ALA A 77 17.07 6.00 23.02
CA ALA A 77 17.41 5.09 24.11
C ALA A 77 18.68 5.52 24.86
N GLN A 78 19.71 5.99 24.15
CA GLN A 78 20.95 6.49 24.76
C GLN A 78 20.72 7.77 25.58
N LYS A 79 19.89 8.70 25.09
CA LYS A 79 19.51 9.91 25.83
C LYS A 79 18.74 9.58 27.12
N CYS A 80 17.89 8.56 27.11
CA CYS A 80 17.16 8.10 28.30
C CYS A 80 18.01 7.26 29.26
N ALA A 81 19.04 6.55 28.78
CA ALA A 81 19.90 5.68 29.59
C ALA A 81 20.78 6.44 30.61
N GLY A 82 20.90 7.77 30.50
CA GLY A 82 21.47 8.63 31.55
C GLY A 82 20.65 8.70 32.85
N ALA A 83 19.45 8.09 32.88
CA ALA A 83 18.52 8.09 34.02
C ALA A 83 18.36 6.74 34.75
N GLY A 84 19.27 5.78 34.54
CA GLY A 84 19.37 4.59 35.41
C GLY A 84 18.27 3.53 35.28
N GLN A 85 17.55 3.45 34.15
CA GLN A 85 16.67 2.31 33.86
C GLN A 85 17.31 1.32 32.87
N SER A 86 17.29 0.03 33.24
CA SER A 86 17.89 -1.10 32.55
C SER A 86 17.14 -1.52 31.26
N SER A 87 17.95 -1.77 30.21
CA SER A 87 17.92 -2.73 29.09
C SER A 87 16.64 -3.38 28.51
N ALA A 88 15.42 -3.11 28.98
CA ALA A 88 14.19 -3.72 28.44
C ALA A 88 13.58 -2.99 27.22
N ALA A 89 14.20 -1.88 26.78
CA ALA A 89 13.68 -1.02 25.69
C ALA A 89 14.07 -1.50 24.27
N LYS A 90 15.05 -2.41 24.14
CA LYS A 90 15.48 -2.91 22.82
C LYS A 90 14.43 -3.81 22.14
N ASP A 91 13.59 -4.50 22.91
CA ASP A 91 12.61 -5.48 22.38
C ASP A 91 11.24 -4.86 22.03
N ARG A 92 11.15 -3.53 21.92
CA ARG A 92 9.86 -2.82 21.85
C ARG A 92 9.73 -1.78 20.74
N SER A 93 10.70 -1.69 19.83
CA SER A 93 10.61 -0.73 18.72
C SER A 93 9.90 -1.33 17.52
N TYR A 94 9.04 -0.55 16.87
CA TYR A 94 8.22 -0.97 15.73
C TYR A 94 8.40 0.00 14.57
N ILE A 95 8.67 -0.55 13.39
CA ILE A 95 8.64 0.18 12.13
C ILE A 95 7.42 -0.30 11.36
N LEU A 96 6.41 0.56 11.26
CA LEU A 96 5.18 0.28 10.52
C LEU A 96 5.38 0.69 9.07
N LEU A 97 5.37 -0.27 8.17
CA LEU A 97 5.43 -0.06 6.72
C LEU A 97 4.00 0.05 6.20
N ALA A 98 3.54 1.26 5.89
CA ALA A 98 2.26 1.49 5.22
C ALA A 98 2.41 1.22 3.71
N PHE A 99 2.66 -0.05 3.37
CA PHE A 99 2.92 -0.55 2.03
C PHE A 99 2.28 -1.93 1.85
N GLY A 100 2.04 -2.32 0.59
CA GLY A 100 1.90 -3.73 0.23
C GLY A 100 3.24 -4.34 -0.19
N LEU A 101 3.21 -5.43 -0.95
CA LEU A 101 4.38 -6.04 -1.56
C LEU A 101 5.02 -5.14 -2.63
N CYS A 102 4.23 -4.28 -3.28
CA CYS A 102 4.65 -3.18 -4.13
C CYS A 102 5.64 -3.61 -5.24
N GLY A 103 5.28 -4.62 -6.03
CA GLY A 103 6.16 -5.16 -7.07
C GLY A 103 7.41 -5.87 -6.52
N LYS A 104 7.29 -6.45 -5.32
CA LYS A 104 8.33 -7.17 -4.56
C LYS A 104 9.42 -6.26 -3.98
N SER A 105 9.27 -4.94 -4.06
CA SER A 105 10.23 -3.99 -3.47
C SER A 105 10.43 -4.16 -1.96
N VAL A 106 9.45 -4.67 -1.23
CA VAL A 106 9.59 -4.91 0.21
C VAL A 106 10.22 -6.25 0.56
N ALA A 107 10.27 -7.20 -0.38
CA ALA A 107 10.84 -8.51 -0.13
C ALA A 107 12.34 -8.39 0.16
N GLY A 108 12.80 -9.11 1.18
CA GLY A 108 14.19 -9.07 1.66
C GLY A 108 14.53 -7.89 2.56
N LEU A 109 13.65 -6.89 2.74
CA LEU A 109 13.87 -5.84 3.73
C LEU A 109 13.96 -6.45 5.12
N SER A 110 14.88 -5.94 5.94
CA SER A 110 15.03 -6.38 7.32
C SER A 110 15.47 -5.23 8.22
N SER A 111 15.16 -5.36 9.49
CA SER A 111 15.65 -4.48 10.56
C SER A 111 16.50 -5.31 11.49
N SER A 112 17.66 -4.82 11.89
CA SER A 112 18.55 -5.42 12.88
C SER A 112 18.09 -5.20 14.33
N GLY A 113 17.26 -4.19 14.59
CA GLY A 113 16.92 -3.76 15.95
C GLY A 113 15.45 -3.44 16.24
N ALA A 114 14.56 -3.45 15.25
CA ALA A 114 13.13 -3.18 15.43
C ALA A 114 12.27 -4.26 14.75
N ASN A 115 11.04 -4.42 15.23
CA ASN A 115 10.05 -5.25 14.54
C ASN A 115 9.59 -4.52 13.28
N LEU A 116 9.57 -5.20 12.14
CA LEU A 116 8.91 -4.69 10.93
C LEU A 116 7.46 -5.17 10.93
N VAL A 117 6.52 -4.24 10.72
CA VAL A 117 5.09 -4.54 10.66
C VAL A 117 4.53 -4.02 9.35
N ILE A 118 3.85 -4.87 8.58
CA ILE A 118 3.39 -4.53 7.23
C ILE A 118 2.02 -5.17 6.93
N PRO A 119 1.10 -4.46 6.25
CA PRO A 119 -0.09 -5.07 5.69
C PRO A 119 0.24 -6.24 4.75
N ARG A 120 -0.47 -7.36 4.92
CA ARG A 120 -0.33 -8.58 4.13
C ARG A 120 -1.00 -8.47 2.75
N PHE A 121 -0.73 -7.43 1.98
CA PHE A 121 -1.37 -7.17 0.68
C PHE A 121 -0.34 -7.00 -0.43
N ASP A 122 -0.69 -7.36 -1.66
CA ASP A 122 0.23 -7.25 -2.80
C ASP A 122 0.53 -5.78 -3.15
N ASP A 123 -0.44 -4.89 -2.95
CA ASP A 123 -0.31 -3.46 -3.19
C ASP A 123 -1.34 -2.66 -2.39
N CYS A 124 -1.20 -1.33 -2.42
CA CYS A 124 -2.09 -0.42 -1.69
C CYS A 124 -3.51 -0.34 -2.28
N ILE A 125 -3.71 -0.65 -3.57
CA ILE A 125 -5.03 -0.64 -4.20
C ILE A 125 -5.84 -1.82 -3.66
N ASN A 126 -5.27 -3.02 -3.66
CA ASN A 126 -5.88 -4.22 -3.08
C ASN A 126 -6.19 -4.05 -1.59
N LEU A 127 -5.29 -3.39 -0.85
CA LEU A 127 -5.53 -3.01 0.55
C LEU A 127 -6.78 -2.14 0.68
N MET A 128 -6.93 -1.10 -0.15
CA MET A 128 -8.06 -0.17 -0.07
C MET A 128 -9.38 -0.75 -0.60
N LEU A 129 -9.33 -1.63 -1.60
CA LEU A 129 -10.50 -2.32 -2.15
C LEU A 129 -10.99 -3.46 -1.26
N CYS A 130 -10.19 -3.87 -0.27
CA CYS A 130 -10.59 -4.92 0.66
C CYS A 130 -11.83 -4.46 1.45
N PRO A 131 -12.91 -5.26 1.49
CA PRO A 131 -14.00 -5.03 2.43
C PRO A 131 -13.50 -5.24 3.86
N LYS A 132 -14.31 -4.88 4.86
CA LYS A 132 -13.91 -4.92 6.28
C LYS A 132 -13.37 -6.28 6.75
N ILE A 133 -13.79 -7.36 6.10
CA ILE A 133 -13.32 -8.72 6.35
C ILE A 133 -12.70 -9.20 5.05
N ARG A 134 -11.43 -9.63 5.10
CA ARG A 134 -10.74 -10.12 3.90
C ARG A 134 -11.22 -11.51 3.51
N GLU A 135 -11.63 -11.64 2.25
CA GLU A 135 -12.18 -12.89 1.71
C GLU A 135 -11.24 -13.57 0.72
N LYS A 136 -10.36 -12.80 0.05
CA LYS A 136 -9.45 -13.27 -1.00
C LYS A 136 -8.17 -12.45 -1.07
N ARG A 137 -7.19 -12.91 -1.85
CA ARG A 137 -5.90 -12.22 -2.02
C ARG A 137 -6.03 -10.89 -2.78
N ALA A 138 -6.75 -10.90 -3.90
CA ALA A 138 -6.85 -9.78 -4.84
C ALA A 138 -8.30 -9.34 -5.13
N TYR A 139 -8.52 -8.03 -5.09
CA TYR A 139 -9.80 -7.36 -5.37
C TYR A 139 -9.78 -6.56 -6.68
N MET A 140 -8.59 -6.18 -7.14
CA MET A 140 -8.43 -5.52 -8.44
C MET A 140 -8.99 -6.37 -9.58
N LYS A 141 -9.47 -5.68 -10.62
CA LYS A 141 -9.97 -6.28 -11.86
C LYS A 141 -9.08 -5.83 -13.01
N ALA A 142 -8.77 -6.75 -13.92
CA ALA A 142 -8.03 -6.44 -15.14
C ALA A 142 -8.78 -5.36 -15.95
N GLY A 143 -8.01 -4.47 -16.59
CA GLY A 143 -8.55 -3.38 -17.40
C GLY A 143 -9.17 -2.21 -16.62
N VAL A 144 -9.05 -2.19 -15.28
CA VAL A 144 -9.52 -1.08 -14.45
C VAL A 144 -8.34 -0.29 -13.90
N SER A 145 -8.31 1.02 -14.21
CA SER A 145 -7.39 1.99 -13.63
C SER A 145 -8.02 2.54 -12.36
N TYR A 146 -7.49 2.17 -11.20
CA TYR A 146 -8.00 2.62 -9.90
C TYR A 146 -7.35 3.94 -9.47
N LEU A 147 -8.17 4.87 -9.01
CA LEU A 147 -7.79 6.24 -8.70
C LEU A 147 -8.21 6.61 -7.27
N THR A 148 -7.30 7.23 -6.52
CA THR A 148 -7.62 8.08 -5.37
C THR A 148 -6.98 9.46 -5.58
N GLY A 149 -7.19 10.38 -4.64
CA GLY A 149 -6.57 11.71 -4.69
C GLY A 149 -5.05 11.66 -4.89
N GLY A 150 -4.37 10.65 -4.33
CA GLY A 150 -2.93 10.51 -4.51
C GLY A 150 -2.50 10.19 -5.95
N TRP A 151 -3.25 9.32 -6.64
CA TRP A 151 -2.95 8.91 -8.02
C TRP A 151 -3.23 10.00 -9.05
N THR A 152 -4.09 10.97 -8.73
CA THR A 152 -4.41 12.08 -9.65
C THR A 152 -3.49 13.28 -9.48
N ARG A 153 -2.65 13.32 -8.43
CA ARG A 153 -1.69 14.41 -8.17
C ARG A 153 -0.25 14.07 -8.55
N ASP A 154 0.02 12.81 -8.88
CA ASP A 154 1.37 12.34 -9.20
C ASP A 154 1.83 12.80 -10.60
N SER A 155 3.12 13.05 -10.76
CA SER A 155 3.71 13.34 -12.08
C SER A 155 3.73 12.09 -12.97
N GLY A 156 3.64 10.88 -12.44
CA GLY A 156 3.38 9.66 -13.21
C GLY A 156 1.91 9.42 -13.56
N SER A 157 1.01 10.37 -13.26
CA SER A 157 -0.42 10.22 -13.56
C SER A 157 -0.69 10.20 -15.07
N ALA A 158 -1.72 9.47 -15.48
CA ALA A 158 -2.13 9.34 -16.88
C ALA A 158 -2.26 10.68 -17.64
N LEU A 159 -2.83 11.73 -17.05
CA LEU A 159 -2.96 13.02 -17.72
C LEU A 159 -1.61 13.73 -17.90
N HIS A 160 -0.69 13.61 -16.93
CA HIS A 160 0.67 14.11 -17.12
C HIS A 160 1.41 13.32 -18.21
N LEU A 161 1.29 11.99 -18.20
CA LEU A 161 1.86 11.13 -19.26
C LEU A 161 1.31 11.48 -20.65
N TYR A 162 0.04 11.89 -20.74
CA TYR A 162 -0.53 12.41 -21.97
C TYR A 162 0.20 13.68 -22.43
N GLU A 163 0.36 14.67 -21.55
CA GLU A 163 1.08 15.91 -21.84
C GLU A 163 2.54 15.62 -22.28
N GLU A 164 3.24 14.72 -21.59
CA GLU A 164 4.60 14.30 -21.96
C GLU A 164 4.65 13.64 -23.35
N CYS A 165 3.69 12.76 -23.65
CA CYS A 165 3.60 12.12 -24.96
C CYS A 165 3.40 13.15 -26.08
N ILE A 166 2.54 14.15 -25.86
CA ILE A 166 2.30 15.23 -26.82
C ILE A 166 3.54 16.09 -26.99
N ALA A 167 4.19 16.50 -25.89
CA ALA A 167 5.41 17.31 -25.93
C ALA A 167 6.56 16.60 -26.66
N LYS A 168 6.73 15.29 -26.43
CA LYS A 168 7.84 14.50 -26.97
C LYS A 168 7.63 14.07 -28.41
N TYR A 169 6.42 13.67 -28.79
CA TYR A 169 6.15 13.05 -30.08
C TYR A 169 5.31 13.92 -31.04
N GLY A 170 4.82 15.07 -30.57
CA GLY A 170 3.87 15.92 -31.29
C GLY A 170 2.46 15.33 -31.28
N GLU A 171 1.44 16.15 -31.56
CA GLU A 171 0.04 15.81 -31.28
C GLU A 171 -0.41 14.43 -31.83
N ARG A 172 -0.23 14.19 -33.13
CA ARG A 172 -0.73 12.96 -33.76
C ARG A 172 -0.03 11.70 -33.22
N ARG A 173 1.30 11.71 -33.09
CA ARG A 173 2.06 10.54 -32.62
C ARG A 173 1.97 10.38 -31.10
N GLY A 174 1.91 11.48 -30.36
CA GLY A 174 1.74 11.52 -28.91
C GLY A 174 0.40 10.91 -28.48
N ARG A 175 -0.71 11.32 -29.11
CA ARG A 175 -2.03 10.69 -28.87
C ARG A 175 -1.99 9.18 -29.08
N ARG A 176 -1.40 8.73 -30.21
CA ARG A 176 -1.28 7.30 -30.51
C ARG A 176 -0.40 6.56 -29.49
N ALA A 177 0.72 7.14 -29.07
CA ALA A 177 1.58 6.56 -28.05
C ALA A 177 0.86 6.43 -26.71
N PHE A 178 0.12 7.47 -26.31
CA PHE A 178 -0.68 7.45 -25.10
C PHE A 178 -1.78 6.38 -25.15
N HIS A 179 -2.51 6.26 -26.26
CA HIS A 179 -3.50 5.18 -26.42
C HIS A 179 -2.87 3.79 -26.27
N LEU A 180 -1.70 3.56 -26.87
CA LEU A 180 -1.00 2.27 -26.75
C LEU A 180 -0.58 1.93 -25.32
N LEU A 181 -0.24 2.94 -24.50
CA LEU A 181 0.11 2.73 -23.09
C LEU A 181 -1.08 2.25 -22.26
N PHE A 182 -2.29 2.65 -22.64
CA PHE A 182 -3.51 2.38 -21.89
C PHE A 182 -4.51 1.46 -22.63
N ASP A 183 -4.10 0.79 -23.71
CA ASP A 183 -4.97 -0.01 -24.58
C ASP A 183 -5.66 -1.18 -23.85
N ALA A 184 -5.03 -1.68 -22.77
CA ALA A 184 -5.60 -2.74 -21.94
C ALA A 184 -6.68 -2.24 -20.96
N TYR A 185 -6.85 -0.92 -20.79
CA TYR A 185 -7.80 -0.34 -19.86
C TYR A 185 -9.14 -0.03 -20.54
N THR A 186 -10.22 -0.35 -19.84
CA THR A 186 -11.59 -0.07 -20.26
C THR A 186 -12.33 0.81 -19.27
N THR A 187 -11.83 0.94 -18.03
CA THR A 187 -12.49 1.68 -16.95
C THR A 187 -11.49 2.52 -16.16
N ALA A 188 -11.88 3.76 -15.83
CA ALA A 188 -11.28 4.57 -14.76
C ALA A 188 -12.21 4.49 -13.52
N ALA A 189 -11.74 3.86 -12.46
CA ALA A 189 -12.51 3.66 -11.23
C ALA A 189 -11.97 4.54 -10.10
N LEU A 190 -12.82 5.41 -9.55
CA LEU A 190 -12.54 6.15 -8.33
C LEU A 190 -12.83 5.27 -7.11
N ILE A 191 -11.85 5.12 -6.20
CA ILE A 191 -12.05 4.42 -4.93
C ILE A 191 -12.55 5.41 -3.87
N ASP A 192 -13.82 5.32 -3.50
CA ASP A 192 -14.37 6.11 -2.40
C ASP A 192 -14.01 5.47 -1.06
N ASN A 193 -12.92 5.97 -0.45
CA ASN A 193 -12.44 5.58 0.87
C ASN A 193 -12.69 6.65 1.95
N GLY A 194 -13.35 7.77 1.59
CA GLY A 194 -13.66 8.89 2.48
C GLY A 194 -12.45 9.67 3.02
N CYS A 195 -11.29 9.64 2.37
CA CYS A 195 -10.05 10.28 2.86
C CYS A 195 -9.67 11.58 2.15
N TYR A 196 -10.33 11.92 1.04
CA TYR A 196 -9.98 13.06 0.19
C TYR A 196 -11.24 13.68 -0.44
N ASP A 197 -11.10 14.88 -1.02
CA ASP A 197 -12.17 15.50 -1.82
C ASP A 197 -12.33 14.77 -3.15
N LYS A 198 -13.52 14.22 -3.41
CA LYS A 198 -13.79 13.39 -4.59
C LYS A 198 -13.86 14.20 -5.86
N GLU A 199 -14.28 15.47 -5.80
CA GLU A 199 -14.59 16.25 -7.02
C GLU A 199 -13.38 16.37 -7.98
N PRO A 200 -12.16 16.70 -7.53
CA PRO A 200 -10.99 16.73 -8.41
C PRO A 200 -10.65 15.37 -9.03
N VAL A 201 -10.89 14.28 -8.29
CA VAL A 201 -10.56 12.91 -8.73
C VAL A 201 -11.58 12.42 -9.75
N GLU A 202 -12.87 12.72 -9.54
CA GLU A 202 -13.93 12.46 -10.52
C GLU A 202 -13.69 13.22 -11.82
N ARG A 203 -13.28 14.49 -11.72
CA ARG A 203 -12.94 15.31 -12.89
C ARG A 203 -11.78 14.70 -13.68
N TYR A 204 -10.71 14.33 -12.97
CA TYR A 204 -9.56 13.65 -13.56
C TYR A 204 -9.98 12.35 -14.27
N ALA A 205 -10.81 11.51 -13.63
CA ALA A 205 -11.28 10.26 -14.22
C ALA A 205 -12.08 10.49 -15.51
N ARG A 206 -12.95 11.52 -15.54
CA ARG A 206 -13.72 11.90 -16.75
C ARG A 206 -12.83 12.40 -17.88
N GLU A 207 -11.79 13.15 -17.57
CA GLU A 207 -10.83 13.61 -18.57
C GLU A 207 -10.02 12.44 -19.15
N MET A 208 -9.51 11.57 -18.28
CA MET A 208 -8.83 10.33 -18.69
C MET A 208 -9.75 9.47 -19.57
N ALA A 209 -11.01 9.30 -19.18
CA ALA A 209 -12.02 8.59 -19.95
C ALA A 209 -12.31 9.22 -21.31
N THR A 210 -12.34 10.56 -21.39
CA THR A 210 -12.55 11.28 -22.66
C THR A 210 -11.39 11.04 -23.62
N LEU A 211 -10.15 11.05 -23.12
CA LEU A 211 -8.96 10.83 -23.94
C LEU A 211 -8.85 9.39 -24.43
N LEU A 212 -9.18 8.41 -23.58
CA LEU A 212 -8.92 6.99 -23.82
C LEU A 212 -10.17 6.19 -24.21
N GLY A 213 -11.38 6.77 -24.14
CA GLY A 213 -12.63 6.07 -24.40
C GLY A 213 -13.05 5.11 -23.26
N LEU A 214 -12.73 5.43 -22.01
CA LEU A 214 -13.01 4.57 -20.85
C LEU A 214 -14.41 4.82 -20.26
N GLU A 215 -14.93 3.82 -19.54
CA GLU A 215 -16.02 4.04 -18.60
C GLU A 215 -15.50 4.70 -17.32
N VAL A 216 -16.33 5.52 -16.66
CA VAL A 216 -16.04 6.06 -15.33
C VAL A 216 -16.96 5.41 -14.32
N ARG A 217 -16.39 4.89 -13.23
CA ARG A 217 -17.15 4.30 -12.12
C ARG A 217 -16.61 4.76 -10.78
N GLU A 218 -17.47 4.79 -9.78
CA GLU A 218 -17.08 4.86 -8.37
C GLU A 218 -17.16 3.45 -7.78
N VAL A 219 -16.18 3.07 -6.96
CA VAL A 219 -16.14 1.80 -6.23
C VAL A 219 -15.92 2.06 -4.75
N PRO A 220 -16.54 1.30 -3.84
CA PRO A 220 -16.32 1.45 -2.42
C PRO A 220 -14.89 1.03 -2.05
N GLY A 221 -14.27 1.76 -1.12
CA GLY A 221 -13.01 1.39 -0.50
C GLY A 221 -12.98 1.69 0.99
N GLY A 222 -11.85 1.41 1.64
CA GLY A 222 -11.68 1.70 3.05
C GLY A 222 -10.24 1.67 3.53
N ILE A 223 -10.03 2.21 4.73
CA ILE A 223 -8.72 2.32 5.38
C ILE A 223 -8.58 1.43 6.61
N HIS A 224 -9.48 0.46 6.78
CA HIS A 224 -9.57 -0.36 7.99
C HIS A 224 -8.29 -1.15 8.28
N VAL A 225 -7.58 -1.63 7.25
CA VAL A 225 -6.26 -2.30 7.41
C VAL A 225 -5.20 -1.31 7.93
N LEU A 226 -5.19 -0.07 7.44
CA LEU A 226 -4.30 0.97 7.98
C LEU A 226 -4.68 1.32 9.43
N THR A 227 -5.97 1.32 9.76
CA THR A 227 -6.43 1.52 11.14
C THR A 227 -5.88 0.41 12.05
N LYS A 228 -5.98 -0.88 11.64
CA LYS A 228 -5.37 -2.03 12.36
C LYS A 228 -3.87 -1.85 12.55
N LEU A 229 -3.15 -1.49 11.47
CA LEU A 229 -1.71 -1.24 11.47
C LEU A 229 -1.33 -0.17 12.51
N PHE A 230 -2.06 0.95 12.55
CA PHE A 230 -1.73 2.06 13.43
C PHE A 230 -2.26 1.92 14.86
N SER A 231 -3.31 1.13 15.09
CA SER A 231 -3.83 0.87 16.44
C SER A 231 -3.09 -0.24 17.19
N GLY A 232 -2.21 -0.97 16.50
CA GLY A 232 -1.55 -2.15 17.07
C GLY A 232 -2.49 -3.36 17.18
N ASP A 233 -3.59 -3.38 16.42
CA ASP A 233 -4.60 -4.46 16.46
C ASP A 233 -4.32 -5.43 15.32
N PHE A 234 -3.29 -6.26 15.50
CA PHE A 234 -2.74 -7.08 14.43
C PHE A 234 -3.46 -8.42 14.35
N ASP A 235 -4.02 -8.73 13.20
CA ASP A 235 -4.64 -10.02 12.89
C ASP A 235 -4.02 -10.63 11.62
N GLU A 236 -4.73 -11.54 10.95
CA GLU A 236 -4.22 -12.23 9.76
C GLU A 236 -3.90 -11.29 8.57
N ASP A 237 -4.37 -10.04 8.60
CA ASP A 237 -4.10 -9.02 7.58
C ASP A 237 -2.77 -8.27 7.81
N ILE A 238 -2.08 -8.48 8.93
CA ILE A 238 -0.85 -7.77 9.29
C ILE A 238 0.27 -8.78 9.59
N LEU A 239 1.38 -8.66 8.86
CA LEU A 239 2.59 -9.44 9.11
C LEU A 239 3.49 -8.71 10.10
N VAL A 240 4.13 -9.48 10.99
CA VAL A 240 5.12 -9.00 11.95
C VAL A 240 6.40 -9.81 11.78
N TYR A 241 7.52 -9.13 11.58
CA TYR A 241 8.86 -9.71 11.47
C TYR A 241 9.72 -9.22 12.62
N LEU A 242 10.38 -10.15 13.31
CA LEU A 242 11.27 -9.83 14.42
C LEU A 242 12.61 -9.29 13.91
N PRO A 243 13.40 -8.61 14.77
CA PRO A 243 14.73 -8.16 14.39
C PRO A 243 15.59 -9.29 13.81
N GLY A 244 16.20 -9.03 12.67
CA GLY A 244 17.01 -9.96 11.88
C GLY A 244 16.22 -10.81 10.89
N GLU A 245 14.89 -10.84 10.96
CA GLU A 245 14.05 -11.57 10.02
C GLU A 245 13.80 -10.73 8.75
N PRO A 246 14.10 -11.27 7.55
CA PRO A 246 13.74 -10.60 6.31
C PRO A 246 12.27 -10.80 5.97
N ILE A 247 11.64 -9.78 5.41
CA ILE A 247 10.31 -9.88 4.81
C ILE A 247 10.35 -10.90 3.68
N ARG A 248 9.46 -11.90 3.72
CA ARG A 248 9.39 -12.94 2.69
C ARG A 248 8.19 -12.74 1.79
N GLU A 249 8.38 -12.89 0.49
CA GLU A 249 7.32 -12.73 -0.51
C GLU A 249 6.19 -13.75 -0.28
N GLU A 250 6.54 -14.99 0.05
CA GLU A 250 5.60 -16.08 0.26
C GLU A 250 4.59 -15.83 1.39
N ASP A 251 4.95 -14.99 2.37
CA ASP A 251 4.09 -14.68 3.50
C ASP A 251 2.87 -13.85 3.08
N PHE A 252 2.93 -13.15 1.94
CA PHE A 252 1.81 -12.40 1.37
C PHE A 252 0.74 -13.30 0.73
N ALA A 253 0.99 -14.60 0.59
CA ALA A 253 -0.05 -15.56 0.21
C ALA A 253 -1.20 -15.55 1.21
N PHE A 254 -2.44 -15.58 0.72
CA PHE A 254 -3.63 -15.54 1.56
C PHE A 254 -4.44 -16.82 1.36
N ARG A 255 -4.64 -17.61 2.43
CA ARG A 255 -5.39 -18.88 2.40
C ARG A 255 -4.97 -19.85 1.27
N GLY A 256 -3.68 -19.85 0.93
CA GLY A 256 -3.11 -20.69 -0.14
C GLY A 256 -3.13 -20.07 -1.53
N GLU A 257 -3.77 -18.91 -1.73
CA GLU A 257 -3.72 -18.14 -2.98
C GLU A 257 -2.34 -17.49 -3.16
N LYS A 258 -1.68 -17.82 -4.27
CA LYS A 258 -0.38 -17.25 -4.66
C LYS A 258 -0.56 -16.03 -5.57
N GLU A 259 0.51 -15.27 -5.79
CA GLU A 259 0.49 -14.10 -6.68
C GLU A 259 0.05 -14.55 -8.09
N GLY A 260 -0.81 -13.77 -8.75
CA GLY A 260 -1.31 -14.10 -10.08
C GLY A 260 -2.45 -15.12 -10.14
N THR A 261 -3.06 -15.50 -8.99
CA THR A 261 -4.28 -16.32 -8.98
C THR A 261 -5.48 -15.44 -9.42
N PHE A 262 -5.79 -15.41 -10.72
CA PHE A 262 -6.98 -14.73 -11.23
C PHE A 262 -8.21 -15.63 -11.10
N ILE A 263 -9.29 -15.12 -10.49
CA ILE A 263 -10.59 -15.78 -10.57
C ILE A 263 -11.16 -15.43 -11.95
N SER A 264 -11.21 -16.40 -12.86
CA SER A 264 -12.12 -16.32 -14.00
C SER A 264 -13.53 -16.37 -13.43
N GLU A 265 -14.32 -15.32 -13.55
CA GLU A 265 -15.76 -15.41 -13.30
C GLU A 265 -16.35 -16.38 -14.34
N GLY A 266 -16.56 -17.64 -13.93
CA GLY A 266 -17.30 -18.61 -14.72
C GLY A 266 -18.76 -18.23 -14.75
N GLU A 267 -19.31 -18.06 -15.95
CA GLU A 267 -20.73 -17.87 -16.19
C GLU A 267 -21.55 -18.94 -15.47
N GLY A 268 -22.34 -18.52 -14.49
CA GLY A 268 -23.38 -19.34 -13.90
C GLY A 268 -24.51 -19.57 -14.92
N SER A 269 -24.33 -20.53 -15.82
CA SER A 269 -25.44 -21.06 -16.61
C SER A 269 -26.35 -21.86 -15.70
N LEU A 270 -27.46 -21.23 -15.32
CA LEU A 270 -28.61 -21.87 -14.73
C LEU A 270 -29.10 -22.93 -15.73
N LYS A 271 -28.84 -24.20 -15.45
CA LYS A 271 -29.53 -25.30 -16.13
C LYS A 271 -31.00 -25.24 -15.74
N THR A 272 -31.84 -24.69 -16.61
CA THR A 272 -33.28 -24.95 -16.57
C THR A 272 -33.51 -26.35 -17.12
N THR A 273 -33.98 -27.25 -16.26
CA THR A 273 -34.60 -28.51 -16.65
C THR A 273 -35.89 -28.22 -17.43
N GLY A 274 -35.99 -28.81 -18.62
CA GLY A 274 -37.18 -28.83 -19.48
C GLY A 274 -36.98 -29.84 -20.58
#